data_AF-A0A0F9PZB2-F1
#
_entry.id   AF-A0A0F9PZB2-F1
#
_cell.length_a   1.000
_cell.length_b   1.000
_cell.length_c   1.000
_cell.angle_alpha   90.00
_cell.angle_beta   90.00
_cell.angle_gamma   90.00
#
_symmetry.space_group_name_H-M   'P 1'
#
loop_
_entity.id
_entity.type
_entity.pdbx_description
1 polymer ?
#
loop_
_entity_poly.entity_id
_entity_poly.type
_entity_poly.pdbx_seq_one_letter_code
_entity_poly.pdbx_strand_id
1 'polypeptide(L)'
;MAIELRDRPLTLGQIDFVSHICTDAVNNGSLAYQKAYPNCKSGHRQNARRLLTYDYIKQAITKFKAKSAKDKGFTVEDMHRMYEEDRDFASKVRAAGARVSASTGIARLYGMDKDAGTKQEQTIIIIGPKQAKVIDSKEIEDG
;
A
#
# COMPACT_ATOMS: atom_id res chain seq x y z
N MET A 1 -33.54 -2.26 -4.82
CA MET A 1 -33.59 -3.30 -3.76
C MET A 1 -32.46 -3.00 -2.80
N ALA A 2 -32.74 -2.41 -1.63
CA ALA A 2 -31.71 -2.04 -0.66
C ALA A 2 -31.28 -3.29 0.11
N ILE A 3 -30.04 -3.72 -0.06
CA ILE A 3 -29.47 -4.79 0.76
C ILE A 3 -29.03 -4.10 2.06
N GLU A 4 -29.90 -4.09 3.07
CA GLU A 4 -29.50 -3.77 4.43
C GLU A 4 -28.54 -4.85 4.94
N LEU A 5 -27.25 -4.60 4.72
CA LEU A 5 -26.17 -5.40 5.29
C LEU A 5 -26.11 -5.06 6.78
N ARG A 6 -26.90 -5.76 7.59
CA ARG A 6 -26.87 -5.65 9.05
C ARG A 6 -25.42 -5.87 9.50
N ASP A 7 -24.88 -4.92 10.27
CA ASP A 7 -23.57 -4.99 10.89
C ASP A 7 -23.53 -6.17 11.88
N ARG A 8 -23.24 -7.36 11.35
CA ARG A 8 -22.98 -8.56 12.15
C ARG A 8 -21.66 -8.34 12.90
N PRO A 9 -21.59 -8.66 14.21
CA PRO A 9 -20.31 -8.67 14.92
C PRO A 9 -19.36 -9.69 14.29
N LEU A 10 -18.16 -9.23 13.95
CA LEU A 10 -17.06 -10.06 13.46
C LEU A 10 -16.47 -10.87 14.62
N THR A 11 -16.02 -12.09 14.33
CA THR A 11 -15.22 -12.86 15.30
C THR A 11 -13.80 -12.30 15.37
N LEU A 12 -13.07 -12.60 16.45
CA LEU A 12 -11.68 -12.16 16.62
C LEU A 12 -10.81 -12.57 15.42
N GLY A 13 -10.88 -13.83 15.00
CA GLY A 13 -10.14 -14.29 13.81
C GLY A 13 -10.57 -13.61 12.50
N GLN A 14 -11.81 -13.15 12.37
CA GLN A 14 -12.22 -12.37 11.19
C GLN A 14 -11.65 -10.95 11.24
N ILE A 15 -11.59 -10.34 12.42
CA ILE A 15 -10.96 -9.03 12.63
C ILE A 15 -9.47 -9.12 12.30
N ASP A 16 -8.78 -10.13 12.82
CA ASP A 16 -7.35 -10.36 12.56
C ASP A 16 -7.09 -10.62 11.08
N PHE A 17 -7.95 -11.41 10.41
CA PHE A 17 -7.87 -11.62 8.97
C PHE A 17 -8.00 -10.32 8.19
N VAL A 18 -8.98 -9.48 8.53
CA VAL A 18 -9.21 -8.18 7.89
C VAL A 18 -8.00 -7.25 8.10
N SER A 19 -7.46 -7.23 9.32
CA SER A 19 -6.26 -6.46 9.63
C SER A 19 -5.07 -6.91 8.79
N HIS A 20 -4.77 -8.21 8.78
CA HIS A 20 -3.64 -8.76 8.02
C HIS A 20 -3.78 -8.57 6.52
N ILE A 21 -4.96 -8.82 5.94
CA ILE A 21 -5.13 -8.65 4.49
C ILE A 21 -5.06 -7.18 4.05
N CYS A 22 -5.41 -6.24 4.94
CA CYS A 22 -5.34 -4.81 4.64
C CYS A 22 -3.97 -4.17 4.89
N THR A 23 -3.11 -4.83 5.67
CA THR A 23 -1.78 -4.32 6.05
C THR A 23 -0.65 -5.04 5.32
N ASP A 24 -0.89 -6.25 4.81
CA ASP A 24 0.11 -7.01 4.05
C ASP A 24 0.32 -6.43 2.65
N ALA A 25 1.58 -6.17 2.30
CA ALA A 25 1.96 -5.48 1.06
C ALA A 25 1.52 -6.24 -0.20
N VAL A 26 1.34 -7.56 -0.10
CA VAL A 26 1.03 -8.45 -1.23
C VAL A 26 -0.48 -8.78 -1.33
N ASN A 27 -1.32 -8.27 -0.42
CA ASN A 27 -2.74 -8.67 -0.30
C ASN A 27 -2.93 -10.21 -0.33
N ASN A 28 -2.01 -10.96 0.29
CA ASN A 28 -2.02 -12.41 0.22
C ASN A 28 -3.05 -13.00 1.19
N GLY A 29 -4.25 -13.31 0.68
CA GLY A 29 -5.33 -13.86 1.48
C GLY A 29 -4.96 -15.17 2.21
N SER A 30 -4.10 -16.02 1.62
CA SER A 30 -3.71 -17.28 2.27
C SER A 30 -2.84 -17.02 3.50
N LEU A 31 -1.88 -16.10 3.39
CA LEU A 31 -1.00 -15.72 4.49
C LEU A 31 -1.78 -14.96 5.58
N ALA A 32 -2.68 -14.06 5.19
CA ALA A 32 -3.57 -13.37 6.13
C ALA A 32 -4.43 -14.36 6.93
N TYR A 33 -4.95 -15.40 6.26
CA TYR A 33 -5.72 -16.46 6.92
C TYR A 33 -4.87 -17.32 7.84
N GLN A 34 -3.65 -17.67 7.44
CA GLN A 34 -2.72 -18.43 8.28
C GLN A 34 -2.40 -17.68 9.59
N LYS A 35 -2.17 -16.37 9.51
CA LYS A 35 -1.90 -15.53 10.69
C LYS A 35 -3.13 -15.38 11.59
N ALA A 36 -4.30 -15.18 11.00
CA ALA A 36 -5.55 -15.00 11.74
C ALA A 36 -6.09 -16.29 12.38
N TYR A 37 -5.73 -17.45 11.83
CA TYR A 37 -6.20 -18.76 12.29
C TYR A 37 -5.02 -19.73 12.47
N PRO A 38 -4.16 -19.53 13.49
CA PRO A 38 -2.93 -20.31 13.68
C PRO A 38 -3.17 -21.79 13.96
N ASN A 39 -4.34 -22.14 14.51
CA ASN A 39 -4.74 -23.52 14.78
C ASN A 39 -5.24 -24.28 13.54
N CYS A 40 -5.40 -23.60 12.41
CA CYS A 40 -5.80 -24.22 11.15
C CYS A 40 -4.58 -24.92 10.53
N LYS A 41 -4.58 -26.24 10.45
CA LYS A 41 -3.40 -27.01 9.98
C LYS A 41 -3.24 -27.02 8.46
N SER A 42 -4.32 -26.78 7.70
CA SER A 42 -4.31 -26.86 6.23
C SER A 42 -5.50 -26.11 5.62
N GLY A 43 -5.48 -25.91 4.30
CA GLY A 43 -6.61 -25.32 3.57
C GLY A 43 -6.69 -23.79 3.63
N HIS A 44 -5.60 -23.11 4.02
CA HIS A 44 -5.57 -21.65 4.18
C HIS A 44 -6.07 -20.90 2.94
N ARG A 45 -5.67 -21.34 1.75
CA ARG A 45 -6.09 -20.71 0.48
C ARG A 45 -7.59 -20.86 0.22
N GLN A 46 -8.14 -22.08 0.37
CA GLN A 46 -9.58 -22.29 0.16
C GLN A 46 -10.40 -21.51 1.18
N ASN A 47 -9.98 -21.53 2.44
CA ASN A 47 -10.69 -20.85 3.53
C ASN A 47 -10.61 -19.32 3.41
N ALA A 48 -9.46 -18.77 3.04
CA ALA A 48 -9.31 -17.35 2.72
C ALA A 48 -10.24 -16.93 1.58
N ARG A 49 -10.26 -17.70 0.49
CA ARG A 49 -11.15 -17.43 -0.66
C ARG A 49 -12.60 -17.45 -0.23
N ARG A 50 -13.01 -18.42 0.57
CA ARG A 50 -14.38 -18.50 1.11
C ARG A 50 -14.69 -17.30 2.00
N LEU A 51 -13.76 -16.87 2.87
CA LEU A 51 -13.98 -15.72 3.73
C LEU A 51 -14.22 -14.43 2.91
N LEU A 52 -13.47 -14.26 1.82
CA LEU A 52 -13.59 -13.13 0.90
C LEU A 52 -14.87 -13.13 0.06
N THR A 53 -15.59 -14.25 -0.03
CA THR A 53 -16.90 -14.26 -0.70
C THR A 53 -17.99 -13.59 0.12
N TYR A 54 -17.83 -13.50 1.44
CA TYR A 54 -18.86 -12.94 2.31
C TYR A 54 -18.88 -11.41 2.25
N ASP A 55 -20.06 -10.83 2.01
CA ASP A 55 -20.20 -9.38 1.81
C ASP A 55 -19.90 -8.56 3.07
N TYR A 56 -20.14 -9.11 4.26
CA TYR A 56 -19.79 -8.46 5.52
C TYR A 56 -18.26 -8.37 5.73
N ILE A 57 -17.49 -9.35 5.23
CA ILE A 57 -16.02 -9.30 5.26
C ILE A 57 -15.52 -8.24 4.27
N LYS A 58 -16.10 -8.17 3.07
CA LYS A 58 -15.76 -7.14 2.09
C LYS A 58 -16.00 -5.73 2.65
N GLN A 59 -17.14 -5.52 3.32
CA GLN A 59 -17.42 -4.26 4.00
C GLN A 59 -16.44 -3.96 5.12
N ALA A 60 -16.09 -4.96 5.94
CA ALA A 60 -15.10 -4.79 7.00
C ALA A 60 -13.73 -4.36 6.43
N ILE A 61 -13.30 -4.95 5.32
CA ILE A 61 -12.08 -4.56 4.59
C ILE A 61 -12.18 -3.10 4.13
N THR A 62 -13.29 -2.70 3.51
CA THR A 62 -13.49 -1.32 3.05
C THR A 62 -13.47 -0.33 4.22
N LYS A 63 -14.18 -0.64 5.31
CA LYS A 63 -14.20 0.18 6.54
C LYS A 63 -12.80 0.29 7.14
N PHE A 64 -12.06 -0.81 7.21
CA PHE A 64 -10.69 -0.82 7.75
C PHE A 64 -9.73 -0.01 6.88
N LYS A 65 -9.81 -0.13 5.55
CA LYS A 65 -8.99 0.66 4.63
C LYS A 65 -9.30 2.15 4.71
N ALA A 66 -10.59 2.52 4.78
CA ALA A 66 -11.00 3.92 4.94
C ALA A 66 -10.52 4.51 6.28
N LYS A 67 -10.64 3.75 7.38
CA LYS A 67 -10.11 4.15 8.68
C LYS A 67 -8.59 4.27 8.66
N SER A 68 -7.90 3.28 8.09
CA SER A 68 -6.44 3.29 7.98
C SER A 68 -5.93 4.46 7.14
N ALA A 69 -6.66 4.85 6.08
CA ALA A 69 -6.34 6.03 5.29
C ALA A 69 -6.51 7.32 6.10
N LYS A 70 -7.60 7.42 6.87
CA LYS A 70 -7.85 8.54 7.78
C LYS A 70 -6.79 8.65 8.87
N ASP A 71 -6.42 7.52 9.47
CA ASP A 71 -5.44 7.44 10.57
C ASP A 71 -4.00 7.69 10.07
N LYS A 72 -3.68 7.32 8.83
CA LYS A 72 -2.36 7.56 8.22
C LYS A 72 -2.19 8.99 7.67
N GLY A 73 -3.26 9.78 7.55
CA GLY A 73 -3.20 11.22 7.32
C GLY A 73 -2.58 11.67 5.99
N PHE A 74 -2.44 10.78 4.99
CA PHE A 74 -1.97 11.13 3.66
C PHE A 74 -3.16 11.15 2.69
N THR A 75 -3.69 12.34 2.43
CA THR A 75 -4.75 12.57 1.45
C THR A 75 -4.15 12.78 0.05
N VAL A 76 -5.00 12.73 -0.99
CA VAL A 76 -4.57 13.06 -2.36
C VAL A 76 -4.13 14.53 -2.42
N GLU A 77 -4.78 15.38 -1.64
CA GLU A 77 -4.46 16.79 -1.47
C GLU A 77 -3.09 16.99 -0.81
N ASP A 78 -2.72 16.16 0.17
CA ASP A 78 -1.38 16.19 0.78
C ASP A 78 -0.29 15.80 -0.23
N MET A 79 -0.54 14.78 -1.06
CA MET A 79 0.37 14.37 -2.12
C MET A 79 0.48 15.41 -3.23
N HIS A 80 -0.63 16.07 -3.57
CA HIS A 80 -0.64 17.19 -4.52
C HIS A 80 0.27 18.30 -4.02
N ARG A 81 0.05 18.77 -2.77
CA ARG A 81 0.84 19.84 -2.16
C ARG A 81 2.33 19.50 -2.17
N MET A 82 2.69 18.26 -1.83
CA MET A 82 4.09 17.81 -1.85
C MET A 82 4.70 17.88 -3.27
N TYR A 83 3.97 17.42 -4.29
CA TYR A 83 4.48 17.52 -5.67
C TYR A 83 4.55 18.96 -6.19
N GLU A 84 3.66 19.85 -5.76
CA GLU A 84 3.77 21.28 -6.08
C GLU A 84 5.02 21.89 -5.45
N GLU A 85 5.28 21.63 -4.16
CA GLU A 85 6.48 22.09 -3.47
C GLU A 85 7.77 21.57 -4.16
N ASP A 86 7.80 20.29 -4.52
CA ASP A 86 8.92 19.68 -5.26
C ASP A 86 9.10 20.28 -6.66
N ARG A 87 8.00 20.55 -7.37
CA ARG A 87 8.01 21.18 -8.70
C ARG A 87 8.54 22.61 -8.63
N ASP A 88 8.14 23.36 -7.60
CA ASP A 88 8.60 24.73 -7.36
C ASP A 88 10.07 24.75 -6.96
N PHE A 89 10.48 23.85 -6.07
CA PHE A 89 11.89 23.67 -5.73
C PHE A 89 12.73 23.32 -6.96
N ALA A 90 12.30 22.33 -7.75
CA ALA A 90 12.96 21.93 -8.99
C ALA A 90 13.07 23.09 -9.99
N SER A 91 12.06 23.96 -10.04
CA SER A 91 12.09 25.18 -10.85
C SER A 91 13.14 26.17 -10.38
N LYS A 92 13.29 26.36 -9.05
CA LYS A 92 14.31 27.23 -8.44
C LYS A 92 15.72 26.73 -8.72
N VAL A 93 15.95 25.42 -8.59
CA VAL A 93 17.27 24.81 -8.84
C VAL A 93 17.53 24.45 -10.31
N ARG A 94 16.62 24.84 -11.22
CA ARG A 94 16.70 24.57 -12.67
C ARG A 94 16.86 23.08 -13.03
N ALA A 95 16.32 22.19 -12.19
CA ALA A 95 16.32 20.76 -12.42
C ALA A 95 15.10 20.34 -13.27
N ALA A 96 15.22 20.51 -14.59
CA ALA A 96 14.11 20.26 -15.53
C ALA A 96 13.53 18.83 -15.41
N GLY A 97 14.39 17.82 -15.23
CA GLY A 97 13.95 16.42 -15.07
C GLY A 97 13.07 16.22 -13.82
N ALA A 98 13.49 16.75 -12.67
CA ALA A 98 12.72 16.66 -11.43
C ALA A 98 11.37 17.41 -11.55
N ARG A 99 11.36 18.55 -12.23
CA ARG A 99 10.14 19.34 -12.48
C ARG A 99 9.13 18.57 -13.34
N VAL A 100 9.59 17.89 -14.38
CA VAL A 100 8.75 17.04 -15.24
C VAL A 100 8.22 15.86 -14.43
N SER A 101 9.06 15.21 -13.63
CA SER A 101 8.64 14.10 -12.76
C SER A 101 7.56 14.50 -11.76
N ALA A 102 7.70 15.66 -11.10
CA ALA A 102 6.68 16.16 -10.18
C ALA A 102 5.36 16.50 -10.88
N SER A 103 5.44 17.13 -12.06
CA SER A 103 4.24 17.43 -12.87
C SER A 103 3.54 16.15 -13.34
N THR A 104 4.30 15.12 -13.69
CA THR A 104 3.79 13.80 -14.06
C THR A 104 3.16 13.10 -12.86
N GLY A 105 3.75 13.23 -11.67
CA GLY A 105 3.19 12.75 -10.41
C GLY A 105 1.81 13.34 -10.12
N ILE A 106 1.63 14.65 -10.30
CA ILE A 106 0.33 15.33 -10.18
C ILE A 106 -0.68 14.76 -11.19
N ALA A 107 -0.29 14.62 -12.47
CA ALA A 107 -1.18 14.06 -13.48
C ALA A 107 -1.61 12.61 -13.15
N ARG A 108 -0.72 11.81 -12.58
CA ARG A 108 -1.03 10.44 -12.12
C ARG A 108 -1.97 10.41 -10.94
N LEU A 109 -1.84 11.33 -9.97
CA LEU A 109 -2.77 11.43 -8.83
C LEU A 109 -4.22 11.60 -9.28
N TYR A 110 -4.45 12.34 -10.36
CA TYR A 110 -5.78 12.61 -10.90
C TYR A 110 -6.22 11.68 -12.04
N GLY A 111 -5.44 10.64 -12.34
CA GLY A 111 -5.79 9.69 -13.41
C GLY A 111 -5.70 10.28 -14.83
N MET A 112 -4.99 11.40 -15.01
CA MET A 112 -4.84 12.09 -16.30
C MET A 112 -3.65 11.60 -17.12
N ASP A 113 -2.78 10.77 -16.53
CA ASP A 113 -1.65 10.13 -17.21
C ASP A 113 -2.01 8.70 -17.64
N LYS A 114 -1.53 8.27 -18.81
CA LYS A 114 -1.68 6.89 -19.31
C LYS A 114 -1.08 5.86 -18.36
N ASP A 115 -0.05 6.26 -17.60
CA ASP A 115 0.63 5.46 -16.59
C ASP A 115 -0.08 5.53 -15.22
N ALA A 116 -1.19 6.26 -15.10
CA ALA A 116 -1.99 6.35 -13.87
C ALA A 116 -2.75 5.06 -13.53
N GLY A 117 -2.46 3.96 -14.24
CA GLY A 117 -2.94 2.64 -13.89
C GLY A 117 -4.37 2.38 -14.32
N THR A 118 -4.66 2.40 -15.61
CA THR A 118 -5.73 1.52 -16.12
C THR A 118 -5.24 0.07 -16.05
N LYS A 119 -5.57 -0.60 -14.94
CA LYS A 119 -5.56 -2.06 -14.71
C LYS A 119 -4.23 -2.83 -14.62
N GLN A 120 -3.04 -2.30 -14.88
CA GLN A 120 -1.81 -3.10 -14.72
C GLN A 120 -0.70 -2.30 -14.02
N GLU A 121 -0.13 -2.93 -12.98
CA GLU A 121 1.12 -2.61 -12.30
C GLU A 121 1.16 -1.34 -11.42
N GLN A 122 0.85 -1.51 -10.12
CA GLN A 122 1.27 -0.57 -9.09
C GLN A 122 2.70 -0.92 -8.65
N THR A 123 3.66 -0.04 -8.92
CA THR A 123 5.03 -0.16 -8.40
C THR A 123 5.03 0.11 -6.89
N ILE A 124 5.22 -0.94 -6.09
CA ILE A 124 5.42 -0.81 -4.64
C ILE A 124 6.89 -0.43 -4.41
N ILE A 125 7.14 0.81 -3.99
CA ILE A 125 8.48 1.24 -3.55
C ILE A 125 8.69 0.71 -2.12
N ILE A 126 9.42 -0.39 -1.98
CA ILE A 126 9.87 -0.90 -0.68
C ILE A 126 11.08 -0.07 -0.25
N ILE A 127 10.87 0.92 0.62
CA ILE A 127 11.97 1.62 1.31
C ILE A 127 12.42 0.74 2.47
N GLY A 128 13.34 -0.17 2.20
CA GLY A 128 14.07 -0.88 3.25
C GLY A 128 15.11 0.04 3.91
N PRO A 129 15.45 -0.17 5.20
CA PRO A 129 16.56 0.57 5.82
C PRO A 129 17.83 0.29 5.02
N LYS A 130 18.51 1.36 4.59
CA LYS A 130 19.85 1.29 3.98
C LYS A 130 20.77 0.60 4.98
N GLN A 131 21.05 -0.69 4.79
CA GLN A 131 22.20 -1.30 5.42
C GLN A 131 23.42 -0.61 4.84
N ALA A 132 24.11 0.17 5.68
CA ALA A 132 25.38 0.79 5.32
C ALA A 132 26.34 -0.34 4.94
N LYS A 133 26.74 -0.40 3.66
CA LYS A 133 27.89 -1.20 3.26
C LYS A 133 29.11 -0.55 3.90
N VAL A 134 29.66 -1.18 4.92
CA VAL A 134 31.02 -0.91 5.37
C VAL A 134 31.93 -1.31 4.23
N ILE A 135 32.55 -0.33 3.58
CA ILE A 135 33.58 -0.54 2.59
C ILE A 135 34.87 -0.64 3.39
N ASP A 136 35.43 -1.85 3.52
CA ASP A 136 36.79 -2.01 4.02
C ASP A 136 37.76 -1.52 2.94
N SER A 137 38.35 -0.36 3.19
CA SER A 137 39.46 0.17 2.40
C SER A 137 40.69 -0.69 2.67
N LYS A 138 41.20 -1.40 1.65
CA LYS A 138 42.57 -1.89 1.66
C LYS A 138 43.47 -0.78 1.13
N GLU A 139 44.42 -0.34 1.95
CA GLU A 139 45.53 0.50 1.51
C GLU A 139 46.30 -0.24 0.42
N ILE A 140 46.50 0.43 -0.72
CA ILE A 140 47.44 -0.01 -1.74
C ILE A 140 48.79 0.56 -1.30
N GLU A 141 49.72 -0.32 -0.91
CA GLU A 141 51.12 0.07 -0.73
C GLU A 141 51.70 0.36 -2.11
N ASP A 142 51.93 1.64 -2.41
CA ASP A 142 52.83 2.08 -3.48
C ASP A 142 54.26 2.05 -2.93
N GLY A 143 55.10 1.13 -3.44
CA GLY A 143 56.54 1.09 -3.14
C GLY A 143 57.21 -0.26 -3.36
#